data_AF-A0A0F9ACT0-F1
#
_entry.id   AF-A0A0F9ACT0-F1
#
_cell.length_a   1.000
_cell.length_b   1.000
_cell.length_c   1.000
_cell.angle_alpha   90.00
_cell.angle_beta   90.00
_cell.angle_gamma   90.00
#
_symmetry.space_group_name_H-M   'P 1'
#
loop_
_entity.id
_entity.type
_entity.pdbx_description
1 polymer ?
#
loop_
_entity_poly.entity_id
_entity_poly.type
_entity_poly.pdbx_seq_one_letter_code
_entity_poly.pdbx_strand_id
1 'polypeptide(L)' 'MSYKIIRYYKNANKPKTLIKKGLTLEQAQKHCKKENTHCLDWFDGYIEE' A
#
# COMPACT_ATOMS: atom_id res chain seq x y z
N MET A 1 2.37 -15.53 8.06
CA MET A 1 1.80 -14.17 7.94
C MET A 1 2.09 -13.65 6.56
N SER A 2 1.06 -13.22 5.84
CA SER A 2 1.18 -12.52 4.56
C SER A 2 0.84 -11.05 4.77
N TYR A 3 1.38 -10.20 3.89
CA TYR A 3 1.08 -8.78 3.83
C TYR A 3 0.42 -8.45 2.49
N LYS A 4 -0.39 -7.41 2.50
CA LYS A 4 -0.98 -6.82 1.30
C LYS A 4 -0.74 -5.32 1.27
N ILE A 5 -0.63 -4.79 0.06
CA ILE A 5 -0.49 -3.37 -0.21
C ILE A 5 -1.87 -2.79 -0.50
N ILE A 6 -2.22 -1.75 0.25
CA ILE A 6 -3.43 -0.97 0.08
C ILE A 6 -3.03 0.46 -0.28
N ARG A 7 -3.63 0.99 -1.35
CA ARG A 7 -3.58 2.41 -1.67
C ARG A 7 -4.63 3.16 -0.89
N TYR A 8 -4.18 4.13 -0.12
CA TYR A 8 -5.00 5.08 0.61
C TYR A 8 -5.02 6.41 -0.15
N TYR A 9 -6.21 6.98 -0.29
CA TYR A 9 -6.39 8.30 -0.86
C TYR A 9 -6.66 9.31 0.27
N LYS A 10 -6.16 10.54 0.14
CA LYS A 10 -6.50 11.64 1.06
C LYS A 10 -7.98 12.01 0.99
N ASN A 11 -8.60 11.85 -0.17
CA ASN A 11 -10.03 12.04 -0.34
C ASN A 11 -10.80 10.87 0.32
N ALA A 12 -11.54 11.16 1.38
CA ALA A 12 -12.33 10.18 2.13
C ALA A 12 -13.44 9.50 1.29
N ASN A 13 -13.88 10.13 0.20
CA ASN A 13 -14.88 9.55 -0.72
C ASN A 13 -14.26 8.53 -1.69
N LYS A 14 -12.93 8.45 -1.78
CA LYS A 14 -12.26 7.44 -2.61
C LYS A 14 -12.03 6.15 -1.80
N PRO A 15 -12.53 5.00 -2.29
CA PRO A 15 -12.30 3.73 -1.60
C PRO A 15 -10.83 3.35 -1.67
N LYS A 16 -10.38 2.62 -0.63
CA LYS A 16 -9.05 2.01 -0.59
C LYS A 16 -8.91 0.99 -1.73
N THR A 17 -7.76 0.93 -2.38
CA THR A 17 -7.53 -0.01 -3.50
C THR A 17 -6.51 -1.08 -3.10
N LEU A 18 -6.82 -2.35 -3.34
CA LEU A 18 -5.85 -3.44 -3.20
C LEU A 18 -4.87 -3.40 -4.38
N ILE A 19 -3.58 -3.27 -4.11
CA ILE A 19 -2.53 -3.19 -5.13
C ILE A 19 -1.80 -4.53 -5.29
N LYS A 20 -1.45 -5.18 -4.17
CA LYS A 20 -0.77 -6.49 -4.13
C LYS A 20 -1.17 -7.26 -2.87
N LYS A 21 -1.10 -8.58 -2.90
CA LYS A 21 -1.34 -9.48 -1.75
C LYS A 21 -0.34 -10.64 -1.74
N GLY A 22 -0.29 -11.39 -0.66
CA GLY A 22 0.60 -12.56 -0.51
C GLY A 22 2.08 -12.19 -0.42
N LEU A 23 2.39 -10.99 0.07
CA LEU A 23 3.76 -10.52 0.22
C LEU A 23 4.35 -10.98 1.56
N THR A 24 5.66 -11.14 1.58
CA THR A 24 6.44 -11.13 2.83
C THR A 24 6.57 -9.71 3.38
N LEU A 25 6.93 -9.58 4.65
CA LEU A 25 7.19 -8.27 5.28
C LEU A 25 8.25 -7.47 4.51
N GLU A 26 9.35 -8.11 4.13
CA GLU A 26 10.43 -7.45 3.39
C GLU A 26 9.95 -6.93 2.03
N GLN A 27 9.17 -7.74 1.29
CA GLN A 27 8.59 -7.30 0.01
C GLN A 27 7.62 -6.13 0.20
N ALA A 28 6.83 -6.14 1.27
CA ALA A 28 5.89 -5.08 1.59
C ALA A 28 6.61 -3.76 1.95
N GLN A 29 7.65 -3.83 2.79
CA GLN A 29 8.50 -2.69 3.13
C GLN A 29 9.25 -2.15 1.89
N LYS A 30 9.80 -3.04 1.06
CA LYS A 30 10.46 -2.66 -0.19
C LYS A 30 9.50 -2.01 -1.18
N HIS A 31 8.22 -2.36 -1.17
CA HIS A 31 7.20 -1.67 -1.96
C HIS A 31 7.05 -0.23 -1.48
N CYS A 32 6.74 -0.01 -0.19
CA CYS A 32 6.46 1.33 0.34
C CYS A 32 7.66 2.29 0.34
N LYS A 33 8.90 1.80 0.24
CA LYS A 33 10.12 2.62 0.10
C LYS A 33 10.31 3.21 -1.29
N LYS A 34 9.51 2.84 -2.29
CA LYS A 34 9.67 3.36 -3.65
C LYS A 34 9.09 4.76 -3.77
N GLU A 35 9.71 5.59 -4.60
CA GLU A 35 9.25 6.95 -4.86
C GLU A 35 7.88 6.97 -5.55
N ASN A 36 7.56 5.93 -6.34
CA ASN A 36 6.29 5.82 -7.06
C ASN A 36 5.15 5.17 -6.25
N THR A 37 5.30 5.05 -4.92
CA THR A 37 4.26 4.49 -4.05
C THR A 37 3.62 5.54 -3.14
N HIS A 38 3.88 6.81 -3.41
CA HIS A 38 3.21 7.93 -2.77
C HIS A 38 3.16 9.14 -3.72
N CYS A 39 2.14 9.96 -3.56
CA CYS A 39 1.96 11.22 -4.29
C CYS A 39 1.19 12.21 -3.41
N LEU A 40 0.91 13.41 -3.90
CA LEU A 40 0.23 14.46 -3.14
C LEU A 40 -1.13 13.99 -2.59
N ASP A 41 -1.87 13.16 -3.33
CA ASP A 41 -3.26 12.78 -3.01
C ASP A 41 -3.44 11.33 -2.53
N TRP A 42 -2.39 10.51 -2.54
CA TRP A 42 -2.48 9.11 -2.17
C TRP A 42 -1.13 8.53 -1.73
N PHE A 43 -1.17 7.43 -0.98
CA PHE A 43 0.02 6.65 -0.62
C PHE A 43 -0.33 5.17 -0.54
N ASP A 44 0.63 4.31 -0.84
CA ASP A 44 0.52 2.87 -0.63
C ASP A 44 1.05 2.53 0.77
N GLY A 45 0.23 1.89 1.58
CA GLY A 45 0.61 1.28 2.85
C GLY A 45 0.51 -0.24 2.79
N TYR A 46 1.20 -0.94 3.68
CA TYR A 46 1.03 -2.38 3.85
C TYR A 46 0.28 -2.71 5.14
N ILE A 47 -0.56 -3.73 5.08
CA ILE A 47 -1.23 -4.30 6.25
C ILE A 47 -1.01 -5.81 6.28
N GLU A 48 -0.95 -6.37 7.49
CA GLU A 48 -0.99 -7.81 7.68
C GLU A 48 -2.37 -8.34 7.24
N GLU A 49 -2.37 -9.50 6.60
CA GLU A 49 -3.57 -10.21 6.16
C GLU A 49 -4.00 -11.29 7.15
#